data_AF-A0A1F2U1A3-F1
#
_entry.id   AF-A0A1F2U1A3-F1
#
_cell.length_a   1.000
_cell.length_b   1.000
_cell.length_c   1.000
_cell.angle_alpha   90.00
_cell.angle_beta   90.00
_cell.angle_gamma   90.00
#
_symmetry.space_group_name_H-M   'P 1'
#
loop_
_entity.id
_entity.type
_entity.pdbx_description
1 polymer ?
#
loop_
_entity_poly.entity_id
_entity_poly.type
_entity_poly.pdbx_seq_one_letter_code
_entity_poly.pdbx_strand_id
1 'polypeptide(L)'
;MKVWYSACAVVVLVLPLLAAAPEVPPVGIEMRNVHLHVAADAVLEVRWLRGRLHSVSAHPPVFDDQQSFTMAIQDGEIAIDAASLTALVNHAFDYKGAALSNLRVGFESGQLAQHGTLKKGIRVPFSIVATVAATPDGTMRMHPVKVKTAGVPTAKLMSLFGVELDDIIKSRPDRGIVFHDNDLFLDPSRMLPPPRTTGTLTRAVVRGDRLVQVFGRGAAGAATGGGNYIWFRGGNIRFGRLLMSDADLKLIDMDPKDPFDFYSAKYNDQLVAGYSKNTPQKALRTYMPDYADLRTKR
;
A
#
# COMPACT_ATOMS: atom_id res chain seq x y z
N MET A 1 34.17 -47.56 63.28
CA MET A 1 34.19 -46.28 62.55
C MET A 1 33.63 -46.52 61.15
N LYS A 2 32.42 -46.06 60.85
CA LYS A 2 31.78 -46.21 59.52
C LYS A 2 32.01 -44.93 58.72
N VAL A 3 32.74 -45.04 57.62
CA VAL A 3 33.00 -43.94 56.68
C VAL A 3 31.74 -43.70 55.85
N TRP A 4 31.23 -42.48 55.85
CA TRP A 4 30.13 -42.03 54.99
C TRP A 4 30.68 -41.64 53.61
N TYR A 5 30.21 -42.29 52.55
CA TYR A 5 30.37 -41.79 51.18
C TYR A 5 29.21 -40.84 50.86
N SER A 6 29.49 -39.54 50.74
CA SER A 6 28.53 -38.58 50.16
C SER A 6 28.57 -38.71 48.65
N ALA A 7 27.47 -39.15 48.04
CA ALA A 7 27.28 -39.09 46.60
C ALA A 7 26.75 -37.69 46.22
N CYS A 8 27.59 -36.86 45.60
CA CYS A 8 27.13 -35.65 44.92
C CYS A 8 26.39 -36.05 43.64
N ALA A 9 25.07 -35.96 43.63
CA ALA A 9 24.27 -36.05 42.42
C ALA A 9 24.36 -34.73 41.64
N VAL A 10 25.06 -34.73 40.51
CA VAL A 10 25.00 -33.63 39.53
C VAL A 10 23.71 -33.81 38.73
N VAL A 11 22.72 -32.96 38.99
CA VAL A 11 21.51 -32.87 38.16
C VAL A 11 21.84 -32.02 36.95
N VAL A 12 22.00 -32.64 35.78
CA VAL A 12 22.08 -31.95 34.49
C VAL A 12 20.65 -31.61 34.07
N LEU A 13 20.25 -30.34 34.25
CA LEU A 13 19.02 -29.80 33.68
C LEU A 13 19.20 -29.63 32.17
N VAL A 14 18.70 -30.60 31.39
CA VAL A 14 18.49 -30.42 29.94
C VAL A 14 17.23 -29.57 29.77
N LEU A 15 17.40 -28.25 29.69
CA LEU A 15 16.33 -27.36 29.26
C LEU A 15 16.03 -27.68 27.78
N PRO A 16 14.79 -28.04 27.41
CA PRO A 16 14.43 -28.16 26.01
C PRO A 16 14.56 -26.77 25.39
N LEU A 17 15.47 -26.66 24.41
CA LEU A 17 15.54 -25.49 23.55
C LEU A 17 14.20 -25.41 22.81
N LEU A 18 13.33 -24.47 23.19
CA LEU A 18 12.17 -24.16 22.36
C LEU A 18 12.72 -23.69 21.02
N ALA A 19 12.71 -24.56 20.02
CA ALA A 19 12.97 -24.17 18.65
C ALA A 19 11.93 -23.12 18.29
N ALA A 20 12.39 -21.93 17.90
CA ALA A 20 11.51 -20.93 17.31
C ALA A 20 10.77 -21.60 16.14
N ALA A 21 9.46 -21.38 16.05
CA ALA A 21 8.68 -21.85 14.92
C ALA A 21 9.37 -21.39 13.62
N PRO A 22 9.51 -22.25 12.60
CA PRO A 22 10.19 -21.88 11.37
C PRO A 22 9.53 -20.64 10.77
N GLU A 23 10.32 -19.59 10.58
CA GLU A 23 9.85 -18.34 9.97
C GLU A 23 9.41 -18.63 8.53
N VAL A 24 8.21 -18.20 8.15
CA VAL A 24 7.70 -18.36 6.78
C VAL A 24 8.54 -17.46 5.86
N PRO A 25 9.32 -18.03 4.92
CA PRO A 25 10.17 -17.20 4.07
C PRO A 25 9.33 -16.24 3.23
N PRO A 26 9.69 -14.95 3.14
CA PRO A 26 8.93 -13.99 2.39
C PRO A 26 9.00 -14.28 0.89
N VAL A 27 7.90 -13.97 0.19
CA VAL A 27 7.81 -14.09 -1.27
C VAL A 27 8.24 -12.77 -1.87
N GLY A 28 9.28 -12.75 -2.69
CA GLY A 28 9.66 -11.55 -3.44
C GLY A 28 8.59 -11.17 -4.46
N ILE A 29 8.33 -9.88 -4.62
CA ILE A 29 7.41 -9.35 -5.64
C ILE A 29 8.10 -8.26 -6.46
N GLU A 30 7.92 -8.29 -7.76
CA GLU A 30 8.36 -7.27 -8.69
C GLU A 30 7.21 -6.88 -9.62
N MET A 31 7.01 -5.60 -9.86
CA MET A 31 6.02 -5.10 -10.81
C MET A 31 6.70 -4.17 -11.80
N ARG A 32 6.26 -4.21 -13.05
CA ARG A 32 6.71 -3.28 -14.10
C ARG A 32 5.52 -2.85 -14.94
N ASN A 33 5.30 -1.54 -14.97
CA ASN A 33 4.27 -0.87 -15.77
C ASN A 33 2.89 -1.51 -15.58
N VAL A 34 2.36 -1.45 -14.35
CA VAL A 34 1.11 -2.08 -13.93
C VAL A 34 0.14 -1.01 -13.45
N HIS A 35 -1.09 -1.04 -13.96
CA HIS A 35 -2.24 -0.38 -13.35
C HIS A 35 -2.85 -1.34 -12.33
N LEU A 36 -2.51 -1.14 -11.06
CA LEU A 36 -2.93 -2.02 -9.97
C LEU A 36 -4.23 -1.48 -9.36
N HIS A 37 -5.35 -2.15 -9.66
CA HIS A 37 -6.61 -1.89 -8.97
C HIS A 37 -6.54 -2.38 -7.52
N VAL A 38 -6.52 -1.44 -6.58
CA VAL A 38 -6.56 -1.71 -5.13
C VAL A 38 -7.99 -1.61 -4.57
N ALA A 39 -8.89 -0.97 -5.31
CA ALA A 39 -10.33 -0.98 -5.10
C ALA A 39 -11.05 -0.93 -6.45
N ALA A 40 -12.39 -1.00 -6.44
CA ALA A 40 -13.17 -0.95 -7.67
C ALA A 40 -13.04 0.40 -8.41
N ASP A 41 -12.72 1.46 -7.68
CA ASP A 41 -12.64 2.85 -8.10
C ASP A 41 -11.27 3.51 -7.79
N ALA A 42 -10.27 2.70 -7.42
CA ALA A 42 -8.93 3.19 -7.13
C ALA A 42 -7.84 2.33 -7.80
N VAL A 43 -7.01 2.99 -8.59
CA VAL A 43 -5.88 2.41 -9.32
C VAL A 43 -4.58 3.05 -8.85
N LEU A 44 -3.57 2.24 -8.61
CA LEU A 44 -2.19 2.67 -8.42
C LEU A 44 -1.44 2.45 -9.73
N GLU A 45 -0.87 3.51 -10.30
CA GLU A 45 -0.06 3.45 -11.51
C GLU A 45 1.38 3.10 -11.13
N VAL A 46 1.67 1.81 -11.06
CA VAL A 46 2.98 1.27 -10.69
C VAL A 46 3.89 1.28 -11.90
N ARG A 47 4.78 2.27 -11.99
CA ARG A 47 5.80 2.30 -13.05
C ARG A 47 6.79 1.15 -12.88
N TRP A 48 7.27 0.97 -11.66
CA TRP A 48 8.08 -0.17 -11.25
C TRP A 48 8.03 -0.31 -9.72
N LEU A 49 8.11 -1.53 -9.22
CA LEU A 49 8.14 -1.82 -7.79
C LEU A 49 8.94 -3.08 -7.53
N ARG A 50 9.71 -3.08 -6.44
CA ARG A 50 10.34 -4.27 -5.87
C ARG A 50 10.00 -4.32 -4.39
N GLY A 51 9.54 -5.49 -3.94
CA GLY A 51 9.12 -5.68 -2.56
C GLY A 51 9.16 -7.14 -2.13
N ARG A 52 8.56 -7.38 -0.97
CA ARG A 52 8.38 -8.70 -0.36
C ARG A 52 6.99 -8.81 0.23
N LEU A 53 6.38 -9.97 0.09
CA LEU A 53 5.17 -10.36 0.79
C LEU A 53 5.57 -11.13 2.05
N HIS A 54 5.14 -10.62 3.21
CA HIS A 54 5.35 -11.28 4.49
C HIS A 54 4.03 -11.86 4.97
N SER A 55 4.02 -13.13 5.37
CA SER A 55 2.82 -13.71 5.95
C SER A 55 2.49 -13.06 7.28
N VAL A 56 1.20 -12.89 7.56
CA VAL A 56 0.73 -12.47 8.90
C VAL A 56 0.47 -13.66 9.83
N SER A 57 0.72 -14.89 9.37
CA SER A 57 0.50 -16.13 10.11
C SER A 57 1.63 -17.14 9.89
N ALA A 58 1.54 -18.30 10.54
CA ALA A 58 2.47 -19.42 10.31
C ALA A 58 2.29 -20.12 8.94
N HIS A 59 1.28 -19.72 8.15
CA HIS A 59 1.01 -20.30 6.83
C HIS A 59 1.59 -19.41 5.73
N PRO A 60 1.89 -19.95 4.53
CA PRO A 60 2.27 -19.15 3.37
C PRO A 60 1.24 -18.04 3.05
N PRO A 61 1.67 -16.89 2.51
CA PRO A 61 0.77 -15.90 1.94
C PRO A 61 -0.22 -16.52 0.97
N VAL A 62 -1.48 -16.11 1.09
CA VAL A 62 -2.57 -16.50 0.20
C VAL A 62 -2.89 -15.31 -0.68
N PHE A 63 -2.61 -15.41 -1.97
CA PHE A 63 -2.87 -14.32 -2.90
C PHE A 63 -4.37 -13.97 -3.01
N ASP A 64 -5.25 -14.95 -2.85
CA ASP A 64 -6.72 -14.75 -2.81
C ASP A 64 -7.20 -13.99 -1.57
N ASP A 65 -6.39 -13.94 -0.52
CA ASP A 65 -6.71 -13.27 0.73
C ASP A 65 -5.66 -12.20 1.03
N GLN A 66 -5.97 -10.97 0.63
CA GLN A 66 -5.11 -9.80 0.83
C GLN A 66 -4.87 -9.49 2.33
N GLN A 67 -5.60 -10.09 3.26
CA GLN A 67 -5.34 -9.94 4.70
C GLN A 67 -4.30 -10.94 5.21
N SER A 68 -3.97 -11.98 4.44
CA SER A 68 -3.02 -13.03 4.84
C SER A 68 -1.56 -12.60 4.74
N PHE A 69 -1.27 -11.42 4.19
CA PHE A 69 0.09 -10.91 4.05
C PHE A 69 0.18 -9.38 4.14
N THR A 70 1.38 -8.89 4.41
CA THR A 70 1.77 -7.50 4.22
C THR A 70 2.72 -7.38 3.04
N MET A 71 2.69 -6.26 2.32
CA MET A 71 3.61 -5.98 1.23
C MET A 71 4.65 -4.94 1.66
N ALA A 72 5.87 -5.38 1.93
CA ALA A 72 7.01 -4.51 2.20
C ALA A 72 7.65 -4.04 0.89
N ILE A 73 7.38 -2.80 0.52
CA ILE A 73 7.98 -2.10 -0.63
C ILE A 73 9.42 -1.74 -0.26
N GLN A 74 10.36 -2.28 -1.02
CA GLN A 74 11.78 -1.98 -0.86
C GLN A 74 12.18 -0.78 -1.70
N ASP A 75 11.74 -0.73 -2.96
CA ASP A 75 11.96 0.37 -3.87
C ASP A 75 10.77 0.43 -4.86
N GLY A 76 10.38 1.62 -5.30
CA GLY A 76 9.32 1.74 -6.32
C GLY A 76 9.02 3.18 -6.72
N GLU A 77 8.39 3.35 -7.88
CA GLU A 77 7.74 4.59 -8.31
C GLU A 77 6.27 4.30 -8.62
N ILE A 78 5.38 4.96 -7.88
CA ILE A 78 3.93 4.79 -7.98
C ILE A 78 3.31 6.17 -8.20
N ALA A 79 2.46 6.30 -9.20
CA ALA A 79 1.62 7.47 -9.44
C ALA A 79 0.16 7.17 -9.07
N ILE A 80 -0.57 8.20 -8.68
CA ILE A 80 -2.00 8.12 -8.39
C ILE A 80 -2.68 9.35 -8.98
N ASP A 81 -3.79 9.13 -9.69
CA ASP A 81 -4.61 10.20 -10.27
C ASP A 81 -5.62 10.78 -9.26
N ALA A 82 -6.30 11.85 -9.67
CA ALA A 82 -7.24 12.56 -8.82
C ALA A 82 -8.47 11.72 -8.45
N ALA A 83 -8.94 10.88 -9.40
CA ALA A 83 -10.09 10.02 -9.20
C ALA A 83 -9.79 8.93 -8.16
N SER A 84 -8.67 8.24 -8.30
CA SER A 84 -8.22 7.20 -7.38
C SER A 84 -7.87 7.77 -6.01
N LEU A 85 -7.20 8.93 -5.93
CA LEU A 85 -6.98 9.61 -4.65
C LEU A 85 -8.29 9.97 -3.96
N THR A 86 -9.26 10.48 -4.72
CA THR A 86 -10.60 10.79 -4.20
C THR A 86 -11.27 9.54 -3.64
N ALA A 87 -11.25 8.43 -4.36
CA ALA A 87 -11.81 7.15 -3.91
C ALA A 87 -11.13 6.66 -2.62
N LEU A 88 -9.79 6.60 -2.60
CA LEU A 88 -9.01 6.15 -1.45
C LEU A 88 -9.25 7.01 -0.20
N VAL A 89 -9.26 8.33 -0.35
CA VAL A 89 -9.52 9.23 0.78
C VAL A 89 -10.95 9.06 1.28
N ASN A 90 -11.96 8.97 0.41
CA ASN A 90 -13.32 8.72 0.88
C ASN A 90 -13.45 7.37 1.58
N HIS A 91 -12.79 6.32 1.09
CA HIS A 91 -12.76 5.02 1.73
C HIS A 91 -12.13 5.08 3.13
N ALA A 92 -11.01 5.80 3.29
CA ALA A 92 -10.35 5.98 4.58
C ALA A 92 -11.23 6.73 5.60
N PHE A 93 -12.11 7.63 5.13
CA PHE A 93 -13.05 8.40 5.93
C PHE A 93 -14.48 7.83 5.98
N ASP A 94 -14.72 6.63 5.43
CA ASP A 94 -16.03 5.97 5.48
C ASP A 94 -16.20 5.20 6.80
N TYR A 95 -16.46 5.93 7.87
CA TYR A 95 -16.73 5.35 9.19
C TYR A 95 -17.79 6.12 9.97
N LYS A 96 -18.46 5.43 10.89
CA LYS A 96 -19.48 6.02 11.76
C LYS A 96 -18.86 7.14 12.60
N GLY A 97 -19.41 8.35 12.48
CA GLY A 97 -18.93 9.53 13.21
C GLY A 97 -17.75 10.25 12.56
N ALA A 98 -17.44 9.97 11.28
CA ALA A 98 -16.44 10.73 10.54
C ALA A 98 -16.77 12.23 10.51
N ALA A 99 -15.79 13.05 10.92
CA ALA A 99 -15.90 14.50 10.92
C ALA A 99 -15.84 15.09 9.50
N LEU A 100 -15.24 14.37 8.56
CA LEU A 100 -15.09 14.77 7.17
C LEU A 100 -15.97 13.91 6.26
N SER A 101 -16.42 14.48 5.14
CA SER A 101 -17.20 13.77 4.11
C SER A 101 -17.19 14.53 2.79
N ASN A 102 -17.68 13.89 1.72
CA ASN A 102 -17.75 14.46 0.37
C ASN A 102 -16.38 14.97 -0.08
N LEU A 103 -15.34 14.19 0.20
CA LEU A 103 -13.97 14.58 -0.06
C LEU A 103 -13.72 14.49 -1.57
N ARG A 104 -13.05 15.48 -2.13
CA ARG A 104 -12.59 15.48 -3.52
C ARG A 104 -11.16 15.94 -3.55
N VAL A 105 -10.32 15.21 -4.26
CA VAL A 105 -8.90 15.51 -4.43
C VAL A 105 -8.66 15.87 -5.89
N GLY A 106 -7.79 16.84 -6.12
CA GLY A 106 -7.35 17.27 -7.43
C GLY A 106 -5.95 17.88 -7.35
N PHE A 107 -5.51 18.44 -8.45
CA PHE A 107 -4.19 19.04 -8.59
C PHE A 107 -4.32 20.46 -9.16
N GLU A 108 -3.64 21.42 -8.54
CA GLU A 108 -3.62 22.81 -8.98
C GLU A 108 -2.19 23.33 -8.89
N SER A 109 -1.62 23.79 -10.01
CA SER A 109 -0.30 24.45 -10.04
C SER A 109 0.83 23.66 -9.33
N GLY A 110 0.87 22.33 -9.48
CA GLY A 110 1.87 21.48 -8.82
C GLY A 110 1.63 21.23 -7.32
N GLN A 111 0.41 21.50 -6.83
CA GLN A 111 -0.02 21.29 -5.46
C GLN A 111 -1.23 20.36 -5.41
N LEU A 112 -1.46 19.73 -4.25
CA LEU A 112 -2.71 19.02 -3.99
C LEU A 112 -3.80 20.03 -3.68
N ALA A 113 -4.94 19.91 -4.35
CA ALA A 113 -6.16 20.62 -4.03
C ALA A 113 -7.17 19.63 -3.44
N GLN A 114 -7.78 19.97 -2.32
CA GLN A 114 -8.77 19.15 -1.64
C GLN A 114 -10.00 19.96 -1.29
N HIS A 115 -11.17 19.40 -1.52
CA HIS A 115 -12.45 19.95 -1.11
C HIS A 115 -13.19 18.94 -0.24
N GLY A 116 -14.04 19.43 0.66
CA GLY A 116 -14.82 18.54 1.52
C GLY A 116 -15.85 19.27 2.36
N THR A 117 -16.52 18.50 3.21
CA THR A 117 -17.47 19.01 4.20
C THR A 117 -17.07 18.55 5.59
N LEU A 118 -16.87 19.51 6.50
CA LEU A 118 -16.69 19.28 7.93
C LEU A 118 -18.07 19.18 8.60
N LYS A 119 -18.24 18.16 9.45
CA LYS A 119 -19.44 17.91 10.26
C LYS A 119 -19.13 18.22 11.73
N LYS A 120 -19.67 19.32 12.25
CA LYS A 120 -19.55 19.71 13.68
C LYS A 120 -20.87 20.34 14.14
N GLY A 121 -21.92 19.53 14.25
CA GLY A 121 -23.31 19.99 14.49
C GLY A 121 -23.97 20.64 13.27
N ILE A 122 -23.21 21.42 12.50
CA ILE A 122 -23.56 21.92 11.16
C ILE A 122 -22.62 21.35 10.09
N ARG A 123 -22.98 21.50 8.81
CA ARG A 123 -22.16 21.11 7.67
C ARG A 123 -21.46 22.34 7.09
N VAL A 124 -20.14 22.37 7.15
CA VAL A 124 -19.32 23.49 6.66
C VAL A 124 -18.44 23.00 5.50
N PRO A 125 -18.64 23.52 4.27
CA PRO A 125 -17.74 23.20 3.17
C PRO A 125 -16.39 23.88 3.37
N PHE A 126 -15.33 23.17 3.00
CA PHE A 126 -13.95 23.65 3.06
C PHE A 126 -13.18 23.31 1.78
N SER A 127 -12.10 24.05 1.54
CA SER A 127 -11.11 23.75 0.51
C SER A 127 -9.70 24.00 1.03
N ILE A 128 -8.78 23.10 0.74
CA ILE A 128 -7.36 23.17 1.11
C ILE A 128 -6.54 23.05 -0.18
N VAL A 129 -5.50 23.86 -0.31
CA VAL A 129 -4.40 23.64 -1.25
C VAL A 129 -3.16 23.40 -0.41
N ALA A 130 -2.40 22.36 -0.73
CA ALA A 130 -1.24 21.93 0.05
C ALA A 130 -0.08 21.50 -0.85
N THR A 131 1.14 21.77 -0.39
CA THR A 131 2.35 21.15 -0.95
C THR A 131 2.54 19.77 -0.34
N VAL A 132 3.22 18.88 -1.06
CA VAL A 132 3.56 17.53 -0.60
C VAL A 132 5.07 17.33 -0.59
N ALA A 133 5.55 16.63 0.41
CA ALA A 133 6.95 16.21 0.49
C ALA A 133 7.07 14.88 1.25
N ALA A 134 8.14 14.14 0.99
CA ALA A 134 8.53 13.05 1.87
C ALA A 134 9.25 13.60 3.10
N THR A 135 9.04 12.97 4.25
CA THR A 135 9.74 13.31 5.49
C THR A 135 10.97 12.42 5.71
N PRO A 136 11.89 12.80 6.60
CA PRO A 136 13.04 11.96 6.94
C PRO A 136 12.67 10.59 7.54
N ASP A 137 11.53 10.48 8.23
CA ASP A 137 10.99 9.24 8.80
C ASP A 137 10.24 8.37 7.77
N GLY A 138 10.14 8.81 6.52
CA GLY A 138 9.56 8.02 5.44
C GLY A 138 8.04 8.10 5.34
N THR A 139 7.42 9.11 5.96
CA THR A 139 6.00 9.44 5.82
C THR A 139 5.79 10.56 4.81
N MET A 140 4.53 10.85 4.48
CA MET A 140 4.18 11.97 3.60
C MET A 140 3.76 13.17 4.44
N ARG A 141 4.43 14.30 4.25
CA ARG A 141 4.02 15.58 4.80
C ARG A 141 3.21 16.36 3.77
N MET A 142 2.00 16.73 4.15
CA MET A 142 1.18 17.72 3.46
C MET A 142 1.24 19.03 4.24
N HIS A 143 1.77 20.07 3.60
CA HIS A 143 1.84 21.40 4.18
C HIS A 143 0.79 22.30 3.50
N PRO A 144 -0.32 22.65 4.18
CA PRO A 144 -1.35 23.55 3.67
C PRO A 144 -0.77 24.92 3.35
N VAL A 145 -0.96 25.39 2.11
CA VAL A 145 -0.57 26.74 1.69
C VAL A 145 -1.74 27.71 1.66
N LYS A 146 -2.96 27.18 1.52
CA LYS A 146 -4.18 27.96 1.43
C LYS A 146 -5.35 27.13 1.89
N VAL A 147 -6.18 27.71 2.75
CA VAL A 147 -7.42 27.07 3.16
C VAL A 147 -8.55 28.07 3.14
N LYS A 148 -9.76 27.58 2.89
CA LYS A 148 -11.01 28.32 2.96
C LYS A 148 -12.06 27.46 3.64
N THR A 149 -12.91 28.09 4.43
CA THR A 149 -14.13 27.51 4.99
C THR A 149 -15.25 28.52 4.81
N ALA A 150 -16.42 28.04 4.37
CA ALA A 150 -17.56 28.94 4.22
C ALA A 150 -17.98 29.54 5.57
N GLY A 151 -18.31 30.83 5.55
CA GLY A 151 -18.76 31.56 6.75
C GLY A 151 -17.66 31.94 7.75
N VAL A 152 -16.39 31.65 7.47
CA VAL A 152 -15.26 32.02 8.35
C VAL A 152 -14.44 33.13 7.68
N PRO A 153 -14.33 34.32 8.31
CA PRO A 153 -13.44 35.38 7.82
C PRO A 153 -11.99 34.91 7.80
N THR A 154 -11.23 35.26 6.74
CA THR A 154 -9.84 34.81 6.55
C THR A 154 -8.93 35.15 7.72
N ALA A 155 -9.14 36.29 8.39
CA ALA A 155 -8.38 36.68 9.57
C ALA A 155 -8.55 35.70 10.76
N LYS A 156 -9.77 35.19 10.99
CA LYS A 156 -10.03 34.14 11.99
C LYS A 156 -9.54 32.76 11.56
N LEU A 157 -9.41 32.54 10.26
CA LEU A 157 -8.92 31.28 9.73
C LEU A 157 -7.43 31.09 10.06
N MET A 158 -6.63 32.15 9.99
CA MET A 158 -5.20 32.10 10.36
C MET A 158 -4.98 31.76 11.84
N SER A 159 -5.87 32.20 12.74
CA SER A 159 -5.83 31.80 14.15
C SER A 159 -6.31 30.36 14.39
N LEU A 160 -7.20 29.83 13.54
CA LEU A 160 -7.62 28.42 13.56
C LEU A 160 -6.48 27.47 13.13
N PHE A 161 -5.64 27.88 12.16
CA PHE A 161 -4.53 27.07 11.66
C PHE A 161 -3.53 26.67 12.74
N GLY A 162 -3.09 27.62 13.57
CA GLY A 162 -1.99 27.37 14.52
C GLY A 162 -2.39 26.78 15.87
N VAL A 163 -3.68 26.69 16.22
CA VAL A 163 -4.11 26.29 17.59
C VAL A 163 -5.31 25.34 17.61
N GLU A 164 -6.21 25.37 16.61
CA GLU A 164 -7.51 24.68 16.70
C GLU A 164 -7.71 23.58 15.64
N LEU A 165 -6.86 23.44 14.61
CA LEU A 165 -7.01 22.37 13.63
C LEU A 165 -6.76 20.97 14.24
N ASP A 166 -5.79 20.86 15.16
CA ASP A 166 -5.52 19.66 15.97
C ASP A 166 -6.77 19.21 16.77
N ASP A 167 -7.54 20.18 17.28
CA ASP A 167 -8.77 19.95 18.03
C ASP A 167 -9.99 19.68 17.13
N ILE A 168 -10.02 20.27 15.92
CA ILE A 168 -11.11 20.12 14.94
C ILE A 168 -11.01 18.78 14.20
N ILE A 169 -9.80 18.35 13.86
CA ILE A 169 -9.51 17.05 13.27
C ILE A 169 -8.61 16.30 14.25
N LYS A 170 -9.22 15.70 15.28
CA LYS A 170 -8.51 14.82 16.21
C LYS A 170 -7.63 13.87 15.42
N SER A 171 -6.31 13.90 15.68
CA SER A 171 -5.35 12.96 15.09
C SER A 171 -5.92 11.54 15.13
N ARG A 172 -5.83 10.84 13.99
CA ARG A 172 -6.26 9.45 13.81
C ARG A 172 -5.03 8.61 13.50
N PRO A 173 -4.13 8.39 14.48
CA PRO A 173 -2.94 7.59 14.26
C PRO A 173 -3.33 6.17 13.81
N ASP A 174 -4.49 5.65 14.24
CA ASP A 174 -5.05 4.37 13.79
C ASP A 174 -5.28 4.29 12.27
N ARG A 175 -5.54 5.43 11.62
CA ARG A 175 -5.78 5.58 10.18
C ARG A 175 -4.60 6.16 9.42
N GLY A 176 -3.46 6.37 10.09
CA GLY A 176 -2.27 6.94 9.47
C GLY A 176 -2.39 8.43 9.22
N ILE A 177 -3.17 9.15 10.03
CA ILE A 177 -3.37 10.59 9.90
C ILE A 177 -2.96 11.23 11.21
N VAL A 178 -1.88 11.98 11.20
CA VAL A 178 -1.38 12.73 12.36
C VAL A 178 -1.29 14.19 11.98
N PHE A 179 -1.91 15.05 12.79
CA PHE A 179 -1.72 16.49 12.71
C PHE A 179 -0.66 16.89 13.74
N HIS A 180 0.27 17.72 13.30
CA HIS A 180 1.26 18.32 14.17
C HIS A 180 1.61 19.72 13.64
N ASP A 181 1.45 20.72 14.51
CA ASP A 181 1.54 22.14 14.19
C ASP A 181 0.53 22.56 13.09
N ASN A 182 1.01 22.76 11.86
CA ASN A 182 0.22 23.09 10.68
C ASN A 182 0.31 22.02 9.59
N ASP A 183 1.08 20.95 9.84
CA ASP A 183 1.36 19.92 8.87
C ASP A 183 0.48 18.69 9.12
N LEU A 184 0.02 18.10 8.02
CA LEU A 184 -0.67 16.83 8.02
C LEU A 184 0.31 15.73 7.59
N PHE A 185 0.60 14.83 8.52
CA PHE A 185 1.42 13.66 8.28
C PHE A 185 0.52 12.49 7.94
N LEU A 186 0.67 11.99 6.71
CA LEU A 186 -0.04 10.84 6.20
C LEU A 186 0.90 9.64 6.13
N ASP A 187 0.41 8.52 6.63
CA ASP A 187 0.97 7.20 6.42
C ASP A 187 0.10 6.48 5.37
N PRO A 188 0.49 6.51 4.08
CA PRO A 188 -0.28 5.91 3.00
C PRO A 188 -0.58 4.43 3.23
N SER A 189 0.27 3.73 3.98
CA SER A 189 0.08 2.31 4.26
C SER A 189 -1.20 1.96 5.01
N ARG A 190 -1.72 2.91 5.80
CA ARG A 190 -2.94 2.74 6.59
C ARG A 190 -4.19 3.26 5.88
N MET A 191 -4.00 3.98 4.78
CA MET A 191 -5.09 4.56 3.96
C MET A 191 -5.48 3.64 2.81
N LEU A 192 -4.56 2.79 2.35
CA LEU A 192 -4.84 1.80 1.32
C LEU A 192 -5.68 0.63 1.87
N PRO A 193 -6.60 0.06 1.06
CA PRO A 193 -7.20 -1.23 1.37
C PRO A 193 -6.13 -2.33 1.57
N PRO A 194 -6.49 -3.46 2.18
CA PRO A 194 -5.59 -4.62 2.25
C PRO A 194 -5.01 -4.99 0.87
N PRO A 195 -3.75 -5.46 0.80
CA PRO A 195 -2.88 -5.81 1.91
C PRO A 195 -2.26 -4.57 2.56
N ARG A 196 -1.90 -4.67 3.86
CA ARG A 196 -1.13 -3.60 4.49
C ARG A 196 0.20 -3.48 3.75
N THR A 197 0.50 -2.29 3.26
CA THR A 197 1.78 -2.01 2.63
C THR A 197 2.74 -1.42 3.65
N THR A 198 4.04 -1.55 3.46
CA THR A 198 5.03 -0.78 4.23
C THR A 198 6.12 -0.34 3.28
N GLY A 199 6.81 0.74 3.60
CA GLY A 199 7.90 1.25 2.76
C GLY A 199 8.31 2.64 3.19
N THR A 200 9.58 2.98 2.96
CA THR A 200 10.11 4.31 3.26
C THR A 200 9.87 5.20 2.06
N LEU A 201 8.98 6.18 2.19
CA LEU A 201 8.78 7.20 1.18
C LEU A 201 9.99 8.14 1.15
N THR A 202 10.65 8.28 0.01
CA THR A 202 11.82 9.17 -0.15
C THR A 202 11.54 10.36 -1.04
N ARG A 203 10.45 10.31 -1.82
CA ARG A 203 9.98 11.46 -2.60
C ARG A 203 8.46 11.41 -2.76
N ALA A 204 7.81 12.55 -2.58
CA ALA A 204 6.43 12.77 -3.00
C ALA A 204 6.35 14.12 -3.72
N VAL A 205 5.68 14.14 -4.87
CA VAL A 205 5.53 15.36 -5.67
C VAL A 205 4.27 15.27 -6.53
N VAL A 206 3.62 16.40 -6.78
CA VAL A 206 2.60 16.50 -7.82
C VAL A 206 3.29 16.79 -9.16
N ARG A 207 3.08 15.92 -10.15
CA ARG A 207 3.57 16.09 -11.53
C ARG A 207 2.38 16.04 -12.47
N GLY A 208 2.07 17.18 -13.10
CA GLY A 208 0.87 17.30 -13.93
C GLY A 208 -0.37 17.01 -13.09
N ASP A 209 -1.11 15.97 -13.48
CA ASP A 209 -2.34 15.49 -12.87
C ASP A 209 -2.13 14.19 -12.07
N ARG A 210 -0.93 13.98 -11.53
CA ARG A 210 -0.56 12.82 -10.72
C ARG A 210 0.16 13.19 -9.43
N LEU A 211 -0.16 12.48 -8.35
CA LEU A 211 0.70 12.39 -7.17
C LEU A 211 1.70 11.26 -7.38
N VAL A 212 2.98 11.60 -7.55
CA VAL A 212 4.06 10.64 -7.76
C VAL A 212 4.81 10.41 -6.45
N GLN A 213 4.89 9.15 -6.04
CA GLN A 213 5.57 8.67 -4.84
C GLN A 213 6.74 7.78 -5.23
N VAL A 214 7.88 7.99 -4.60
CA VAL A 214 9.07 7.14 -4.73
C VAL A 214 9.43 6.56 -3.39
N PHE A 215 9.64 5.25 -3.37
CA PHE A 215 10.01 4.48 -2.19
C PHE A 215 11.46 4.00 -2.27
N GLY A 216 12.08 3.85 -1.10
CA GLY A 216 13.44 3.34 -0.98
C GLY A 216 14.45 4.23 -1.68
N ARG A 217 15.44 3.61 -2.35
CA ARG A 217 16.51 4.33 -3.04
C ARG A 217 16.05 4.98 -4.35
N GLY A 218 14.83 4.72 -4.80
CA GLY A 218 14.31 5.22 -6.08
C GLY A 218 15.05 4.69 -7.30
N ALA A 219 15.87 3.64 -7.14
CA ALA A 219 16.58 2.99 -8.21
C ALA A 219 15.74 1.84 -8.76
N ALA A 220 15.29 1.96 -10.01
CA ALA A 220 14.76 0.82 -10.73
C ALA A 220 15.88 -0.23 -10.83
N GLY A 221 15.64 -1.44 -10.30
CA GLY A 221 16.53 -2.56 -10.54
C GLY A 221 16.66 -2.83 -12.04
N ALA A 222 17.75 -3.47 -12.46
CA ALA A 222 17.88 -3.93 -13.84
C ALA A 222 16.68 -4.81 -14.18
N ALA A 223 15.86 -4.36 -15.12
CA ALA A 223 14.63 -5.06 -15.44
C ALA A 223 14.95 -6.44 -16.02
N THR A 224 14.46 -7.47 -15.35
CA THR A 224 14.64 -8.86 -15.76
C THR A 224 13.58 -9.23 -16.81
N GLY A 225 13.80 -8.77 -18.04
CA GLY A 225 12.96 -9.03 -19.21
C GLY A 225 12.12 -7.83 -19.66
N GLY A 226 11.67 -7.86 -20.92
CA GLY A 226 10.77 -6.86 -21.51
C GLY A 226 9.30 -7.06 -21.12
N GLY A 227 8.47 -6.06 -21.47
CA GLY A 227 7.02 -6.07 -21.26
C GLY A 227 6.55 -5.62 -19.86
N ASN A 228 5.25 -5.72 -19.64
CA ASN A 228 4.56 -5.40 -18.40
C ASN A 228 4.27 -6.68 -17.62
N TYR A 229 4.48 -6.67 -16.30
CA TYR A 229 4.35 -7.88 -15.52
C TYR A 229 4.24 -7.64 -14.02
N ILE A 230 3.78 -8.71 -13.35
CA ILE A 230 3.95 -8.94 -11.90
C ILE A 230 4.73 -10.26 -11.75
N TRP A 231 5.81 -10.27 -10.97
CA TRP A 231 6.64 -11.45 -10.78
C TRP A 231 6.81 -11.78 -9.30
N PHE A 232 6.36 -12.97 -8.91
CA PHE A 232 6.56 -13.56 -7.59
C PHE A 232 7.77 -14.50 -7.61
N ARG A 233 8.70 -14.34 -6.66
CA ARG A 233 9.98 -15.06 -6.60
C ARG A 233 10.32 -15.55 -5.20
N GLY A 234 10.75 -16.81 -5.09
CA GLY A 234 11.13 -17.45 -3.84
C GLY A 234 9.97 -17.61 -2.85
N GLY A 235 10.26 -18.22 -1.70
CA GLY A 235 9.25 -18.47 -0.67
C GLY A 235 8.11 -19.36 -1.16
N ASN A 236 7.05 -19.48 -0.36
CA ASN A 236 5.88 -20.28 -0.72
C ASN A 236 4.68 -19.34 -0.87
N ILE A 237 3.89 -19.51 -1.94
CA ILE A 237 2.67 -18.72 -2.17
C ILE A 237 1.50 -19.61 -2.56
N ARG A 238 0.33 -19.35 -2.00
CA ARG A 238 -0.92 -20.00 -2.39
C ARG A 238 -1.73 -19.10 -3.31
N PHE A 239 -2.26 -19.64 -4.39
CA PHE A 239 -3.16 -18.97 -5.32
C PHE A 239 -4.25 -19.95 -5.78
N GLY A 240 -5.51 -19.59 -5.55
CA GLY A 240 -6.65 -20.49 -5.66
C GLY A 240 -6.41 -21.77 -4.84
N ARG A 241 -6.37 -22.90 -5.54
CA ARG A 241 -6.12 -24.24 -4.96
C ARG A 241 -4.66 -24.68 -5.04
N LEU A 242 -3.78 -23.87 -5.61
CA LEU A 242 -2.39 -24.22 -5.86
C LEU A 242 -1.49 -23.63 -4.78
N LEU A 243 -0.53 -24.43 -4.32
CA LEU A 243 0.60 -23.97 -3.54
C LEU A 243 1.85 -24.11 -4.42
N MET A 244 2.55 -23.00 -4.64
CA MET A 244 3.85 -23.04 -5.30
C MET A 244 4.93 -22.84 -4.25
N SER A 245 5.74 -23.88 -4.08
CA SER A 245 6.96 -23.82 -3.27
C SER A 245 8.10 -23.26 -4.10
N ASP A 246 8.95 -22.43 -3.46
CA ASP A 246 10.00 -21.66 -4.14
C ASP A 246 9.47 -20.93 -5.38
N ALA A 247 8.58 -19.96 -5.13
CA ALA A 247 7.77 -19.36 -6.19
C ALA A 247 8.63 -18.85 -7.36
N ASP A 248 8.25 -19.18 -8.58
CA ASP A 248 8.68 -18.48 -9.78
C ASP A 248 7.46 -18.36 -10.70
N LEU A 249 6.62 -17.38 -10.38
CA LEU A 249 5.36 -17.11 -11.06
C LEU A 249 5.38 -15.70 -11.64
N LYS A 250 5.41 -15.61 -12.96
CA LYS A 250 5.31 -14.32 -13.67
C LYS A 250 3.94 -14.20 -14.33
N LEU A 251 3.15 -13.23 -13.87
CA LEU A 251 1.95 -12.74 -14.55
C LEU A 251 2.40 -11.73 -15.59
N ILE A 252 2.05 -11.97 -16.85
CA ILE A 252 2.54 -11.24 -18.01
C ILE A 252 1.33 -10.70 -18.73
N ASP A 253 1.41 -9.42 -19.06
CA ASP A 253 0.44 -8.77 -19.91
C ASP A 253 0.43 -9.33 -21.34
N MET A 254 -0.75 -9.56 -21.89
CA MET A 254 -0.92 -9.98 -23.27
C MET A 254 -0.77 -8.83 -24.28
N ASP A 255 -1.02 -7.58 -23.89
CA ASP A 255 -0.85 -6.41 -24.76
C ASP A 255 0.16 -5.42 -24.16
N PRO A 256 1.46 -5.53 -24.49
CA PRO A 256 2.48 -4.71 -23.85
C PRO A 256 2.50 -3.23 -24.32
N LYS A 257 1.47 -2.74 -25.01
CA LYS A 257 1.42 -1.38 -25.58
C LYS A 257 1.04 -0.31 -24.54
N ASP A 258 0.25 -0.70 -23.54
CA ASP A 258 -0.18 0.09 -22.40
C ASP A 258 0.21 -0.62 -21.10
N PRO A 259 0.00 -0.02 -19.91
CA PRO A 259 0.31 -0.68 -18.66
C PRO A 259 -0.65 -1.84 -18.36
N PHE A 260 -0.12 -2.93 -17.80
CA PHE A 260 -0.90 -4.12 -17.46
C PHE A 260 -2.00 -3.76 -16.44
N ASP A 261 -3.25 -3.87 -16.86
CA ASP A 261 -4.42 -3.57 -16.04
C ASP A 261 -4.80 -4.77 -15.18
N PHE A 262 -4.38 -4.75 -13.91
CA PHE A 262 -4.48 -5.88 -13.01
C PHE A 262 -5.35 -5.57 -11.79
N TYR A 263 -6.39 -6.39 -11.58
CA TYR A 263 -7.23 -6.29 -10.40
C TYR A 263 -7.09 -7.50 -9.48
N SER A 264 -6.35 -7.32 -8.38
CA SER A 264 -6.07 -8.38 -7.41
C SER A 264 -7.33 -9.09 -6.90
N ALA A 265 -8.39 -8.36 -6.58
CA ALA A 265 -9.64 -8.95 -6.07
C ALA A 265 -10.46 -9.71 -7.14
N LYS A 266 -10.17 -9.50 -8.42
CA LYS A 266 -10.86 -10.12 -9.56
C LYS A 266 -9.93 -10.84 -10.52
N TYR A 267 -8.70 -11.13 -10.07
CA TYR A 267 -7.65 -11.66 -10.92
C TYR A 267 -8.04 -13.00 -11.57
N ASN A 268 -8.92 -13.78 -10.93
CA ASN A 268 -9.41 -15.04 -11.49
C ASN A 268 -10.17 -14.85 -12.80
N ASP A 269 -10.90 -13.74 -12.99
CA ASP A 269 -11.57 -13.45 -14.27
C ASP A 269 -10.54 -13.30 -15.39
N GLN A 270 -9.43 -12.62 -15.11
CA GLN A 270 -8.30 -12.48 -16.03
C GLN A 270 -7.55 -13.80 -16.25
N LEU A 271 -7.42 -14.64 -15.21
CA LEU A 271 -6.79 -15.96 -15.34
C LEU A 271 -7.59 -16.89 -16.26
N VAL A 272 -8.92 -16.91 -16.11
CA VAL A 272 -9.81 -17.75 -16.94
C VAL A 272 -9.76 -17.33 -18.41
N ALA A 273 -9.65 -16.03 -18.68
CA ALA A 273 -9.50 -15.50 -20.03
C ALA A 273 -8.05 -15.62 -20.58
N GLY A 274 -7.10 -15.99 -19.73
CA GLY A 274 -5.68 -16.09 -20.06
C GLY A 274 -5.22 -17.50 -20.38
N TYR A 275 -3.90 -17.68 -20.42
CA TYR A 275 -3.27 -19.00 -20.52
C TYR A 275 -1.94 -19.05 -19.75
N SER A 276 -1.48 -20.25 -19.39
CA SER A 276 -0.20 -20.44 -18.71
C SER A 276 0.71 -21.42 -19.43
N LYS A 277 2.02 -21.19 -19.31
CA LYS A 277 3.08 -22.07 -19.81
C LYS A 277 4.07 -22.37 -18.69
N ASN A 278 4.49 -23.63 -18.59
CA ASN A 278 5.62 -24.00 -17.75
C ASN A 278 6.93 -23.69 -18.47
N THR A 279 7.94 -23.32 -17.70
CA THR A 279 9.33 -23.22 -18.16
C THR A 279 10.08 -24.54 -17.92
N PRO A 280 11.24 -24.76 -18.55
CA PRO A 280 12.11 -25.91 -18.23
C PRO A 280 12.52 -25.97 -16.74
N GLN A 281 12.59 -24.82 -16.07
CA GLN A 281 12.89 -24.70 -14.64
C GLN A 281 11.67 -24.94 -13.74
N LYS A 282 10.55 -25.42 -14.29
CA LYS A 282 9.28 -25.67 -13.58
C LYS A 282 8.61 -24.39 -13.03
N ALA A 283 9.09 -23.21 -13.45
CA ALA A 283 8.43 -21.93 -13.21
C ALA A 283 7.18 -21.77 -14.08
N LEU A 284 6.26 -20.90 -13.66
CA LEU A 284 5.01 -20.62 -14.36
C LEU A 284 5.04 -19.23 -15.00
N ARG A 285 4.63 -19.15 -16.26
CA ARG A 285 4.43 -17.90 -17.02
C ARG A 285 2.97 -17.83 -17.41
N THR A 286 2.24 -16.94 -16.79
CA THR A 286 0.80 -16.78 -16.96
C THR A 286 0.54 -15.49 -17.72
N TYR A 287 -0.05 -15.62 -18.90
CA TYR A 287 -0.39 -14.51 -19.77
C TYR A 287 -1.84 -14.14 -19.49
N MET A 288 -2.11 -12.86 -19.23
CA MET A 288 -3.42 -12.37 -18.80
C MET A 288 -3.80 -11.17 -19.66
N PRO A 289 -5.06 -11.08 -20.12
CA PRO A 289 -5.58 -9.85 -20.69
C PRO A 289 -5.77 -8.81 -19.58
N ASP A 290 -5.90 -7.56 -20.00
CA ASP A 290 -6.29 -6.46 -19.15
C ASP A 290 -7.68 -6.65 -18.55
N TYR A 291 -7.85 -6.18 -17.30
CA TYR A 291 -9.13 -6.28 -16.62
C TYR A 291 -10.23 -5.49 -17.36
N ALA A 292 -9.90 -4.31 -17.92
CA ALA A 292 -10.80 -3.50 -18.73
C ALA A 292 -11.37 -4.26 -19.95
N ASP A 293 -10.56 -5.08 -20.63
CA ASP A 293 -10.96 -5.84 -21.82
C ASP A 293 -11.97 -6.96 -21.54
N LEU A 294 -12.05 -7.41 -20.29
CA LEU A 294 -13.04 -8.41 -19.88
C LEU A 294 -14.44 -7.83 -19.75
N ARG A 295 -14.55 -6.53 -19.47
CA ARG A 295 -15.83 -5.85 -19.29
C ARG A 295 -16.50 -5.51 -20.60
N THR A 296 -15.73 -5.33 -21.67
CA THR A 296 -16.24 -5.05 -23.02
C THR A 296 -16.76 -6.29 -23.75
N LYS A 297 -16.47 -7.49 -23.24
CA LYS A 297 -16.87 -8.77 -23.84
C LYS A 297 -18.13 -9.40 -23.21
N ARG A 298 -18.80 -8.70 -22.29
CA ARG A 298 -20.04 -9.16 -21.65
C ARG A 298 -21.27 -8.42 -22.18
#